data_AF-A0A2U2C496-F1
#
_entry.id   AF-A0A2U2C496-F1
#
_cell.length_a   1.000
_cell.length_b   1.000
_cell.length_c   1.000
_cell.angle_alpha   90.00
_cell.angle_beta   90.00
_cell.angle_gamma   90.00
#
_symmetry.space_group_name_H-M   'P 1'
#
loop_
_entity.id
_entity.type
_entity.pdbx_description
1 polymer ?
#
loop_
_entity_poly.entity_id
_entity_poly.type
_entity_poly.pdbx_seq_one_letter_code
_entity_poly.pdbx_strand_id
1 'polypeptide(L)' 'MSSPQAHGVFALMPRVDQLIAARARIDDPKATPEDRAGAAEIMIELGTAFDKGRAQRFLRDQRAA' A
#
# COMPACT_ATOMS: atom_id res chain seq x y z
N MET A 1 4.20 28.68 27.84
CA MET A 1 3.49 27.39 27.96
C MET A 1 3.77 26.60 26.69
N SER A 2 4.67 25.63 26.77
CA SER A 2 5.08 24.82 25.61
C SER A 2 4.10 23.67 25.42
N SER A 3 3.41 23.62 24.28
CA SER A 3 2.61 22.46 23.87
C SER A 3 3.52 21.47 23.14
N PRO A 4 3.75 20.25 23.67
CA PRO A 4 4.34 19.17 22.89
C PRO A 4 3.23 18.44 22.12
N GLN A 5 3.59 17.78 21.01
CA GLN A 5 2.78 16.80 20.27
C GLN A 5 1.87 17.35 19.15
N ALA A 6 2.47 17.84 18.07
CA ALA A 6 1.84 17.82 16.74
C ALA A 6 2.76 17.29 15.63
N HIS A 7 3.95 16.77 15.97
CA HIS A 7 4.93 16.30 14.98
C HIS A 7 4.72 14.86 14.48
N GLY A 8 3.76 14.10 15.04
CA GLY A 8 3.50 12.71 14.64
C GLY A 8 2.52 12.53 13.48
N VAL A 9 1.58 13.47 13.30
CA VAL A 9 0.46 13.29 12.36
C VAL A 9 0.83 13.68 10.92
N PHE A 10 1.68 14.70 10.76
CA PHE A 10 2.03 15.24 9.43
C PHE A 10 3.01 14.37 8.61
N ALA A 11 3.81 13.50 9.25
CA ALA A 11 4.71 12.60 8.54
C ALA A 11 4.04 11.30 8.04
N LEU A 12 2.80 11.02 8.48
CA LEU A 12 2.06 9.80 8.16
C LEU A 12 1.04 9.99 7.02
N MET A 13 0.52 11.20 6.81
CA MET A 13 -0.47 11.49 5.76
C MET A 13 -0.04 11.03 4.35
N PRO A 14 1.18 11.33 3.85
CA PRO A 14 1.56 10.88 2.51
C PRO A 14 1.65 9.35 2.39
N ARG A 15 1.97 8.63 3.47
CA ARG A 15 2.07 7.16 3.47
C ARG A 15 0.71 6.48 3.51
N VAL A 16 -0.26 7.08 4.20
CA VAL A 16 -1.64 6.57 4.25
C VAL A 16 -2.32 6.72 2.90
N ASP A 17 -2.18 7.88 2.24
CA ASP A 17 -2.75 8.09 0.90
C ASP A 17 -2.11 7.15 -0.14
N GLN A 18 -0.80 6.92 -0.05
CA GLN A 18 -0.09 5.93 -0.87
C GLN A 18 -0.65 4.51 -0.66
N LEU A 19 -0.89 4.10 0.58
CA LEU A 19 -1.45 2.79 0.88
C LEU A 19 -2.89 2.65 0.35
N ILE A 20 -3.71 3.69 0.47
CA ILE A 20 -5.08 3.71 -0.06
C ILE A 20 -5.06 3.60 -1.59
N ALA A 21 -4.22 4.40 -2.26
CA ALA A 21 -4.07 4.37 -3.71
C ALA A 21 -3.56 3.00 -4.19
N ALA A 22 -2.61 2.39 -3.48
CA ALA A 22 -2.09 1.06 -3.79
C ALA A 22 -3.17 -0.02 -3.66
N ARG A 23 -3.97 0.01 -2.59
CA ARG A 23 -5.13 -0.91 -2.44
C ARG A 23 -6.11 -0.77 -3.60
N ALA A 24 -6.47 0.46 -3.95
CA ALA A 24 -7.37 0.73 -5.08
C ALA A 24 -6.77 0.24 -6.41
N ARG A 25 -5.45 0.41 -6.60
CA ARG A 25 -4.76 -0.02 -7.82
C ARG A 25 -4.73 -1.53 -7.99
N ILE A 26 -4.50 -2.31 -6.93
CA ILE A 26 -4.60 -3.79 -6.99
C ILE A 26 -5.98 -4.24 -7.46
N ASP A 27 -7.03 -3.58 -6.94
CA ASP A 27 -8.42 -3.93 -7.20
C ASP A 27 -8.96 -3.37 -8.55
N ASP A 28 -8.21 -2.48 -9.21
CA ASP A 28 -8.62 -1.89 -10.48
C ASP A 28 -8.43 -2.87 -11.65
N PRO A 29 -9.51 -3.36 -12.29
CA PRO A 29 -9.41 -4.27 -13.43
C PRO A 29 -8.79 -3.64 -14.68
N LYS A 30 -8.68 -2.30 -14.75
CA LYS A 30 -8.07 -1.58 -15.87
C LYS A 30 -6.56 -1.36 -15.69
N ALA A 31 -6.04 -1.55 -14.49
CA ALA A 31 -4.61 -1.42 -14.22
C ALA A 31 -3.83 -2.55 -14.90
N THR A 32 -2.66 -2.22 -15.46
CA THR A 32 -1.77 -3.23 -16.03
C THR A 32 -1.24 -4.19 -14.96
N PRO A 33 -0.78 -5.41 -15.33
CA PRO A 33 -0.17 -6.33 -14.38
C PRO A 33 1.02 -5.70 -13.62
N GLU A 34 1.85 -4.91 -14.29
CA GLU A 34 2.99 -4.21 -13.69
C GLU A 34 2.56 -3.12 -12.70
N ASP A 35 1.54 -2.33 -13.05
CA ASP A 35 0.96 -1.32 -12.15
C ASP A 35 0.43 -1.93 -10.85
N ARG A 36 -0.20 -3.10 -10.95
CA ARG A 36 -0.73 -3.82 -9.78
C ARG A 36 0.38 -4.46 -8.96
N ALA A 37 1.45 -4.92 -9.61
CA ALA A 37 2.63 -5.45 -8.92
C ALA A 37 3.33 -4.35 -8.10
N GLY A 38 3.56 -3.17 -8.67
CA GLY A 38 4.10 -2.03 -7.94
C GLY A 38 3.22 -1.59 -6.78
N ALA A 39 1.89 -1.63 -6.94
CA ALA A 39 0.96 -1.37 -5.84
C ALA A 39 1.06 -2.43 -4.72
N ALA A 40 1.26 -3.69 -5.06
CA ALA A 40 1.49 -4.76 -4.08
C ALA A 40 2.78 -4.53 -3.28
N GLU A 41 3.85 -4.05 -3.91
CA GLU A 41 5.08 -3.69 -3.19
C GLU A 41 4.86 -2.56 -2.19
N ILE A 42 4.12 -1.51 -2.57
CA ILE A 42 3.75 -0.41 -1.67
C ILE A 42 2.93 -0.93 -0.49
N MET A 43 1.98 -1.84 -0.72
CA MET A 43 1.20 -2.48 0.34
C MET A 43 2.05 -3.35 1.26
N ILE A 44 3.11 -3.98 0.76
CA ILE A 44 4.06 -4.74 1.58
C ILE A 44 4.89 -3.80 2.45
N GLU A 45 5.34 -2.67 1.90
CA GLU A 45 6.18 -1.70 2.59
C GLU A 45 5.41 -0.95 3.68
N LEU A 46 4.24 -0.39 3.33
CA LEU A 46 3.50 0.56 4.16
C LEU A 46 2.30 -0.04 4.89
N GLY A 47 1.83 -1.21 4.46
CA GLY A 47 0.59 -1.81 4.94
C GLY A 47 0.70 -2.60 6.24
N THR A 48 -0.46 -2.99 6.76
CA THR A 48 -0.58 -3.91 7.90
C THR A 48 -0.18 -5.34 7.51
N ALA A 49 -0.12 -6.26 8.49
CA ALA A 49 0.09 -7.68 8.20
C ALA A 49 -0.95 -8.25 7.22
N PHE A 50 -2.19 -7.75 7.28
CA PHE A 50 -3.25 -8.12 6.35
C PHE A 50 -2.94 -7.65 4.92
N ASP A 51 -2.52 -6.39 4.76
CA ASP A 51 -2.13 -5.83 3.46
C ASP A 51 -0.96 -6.59 2.86
N LYS A 52 0.06 -6.89 3.67
CA LYS A 52 1.22 -7.69 3.28
C LYS A 52 0.81 -9.07 2.78
N GLY A 53 -0.03 -9.78 3.53
CA GLY A 53 -0.52 -11.12 3.13
C GLY A 53 -1.32 -11.08 1.82
N ARG A 54 -2.18 -10.06 1.64
CA ARG A 54 -2.95 -9.86 0.42
C ARG A 54 -2.03 -9.60 -0.78
N ALA A 55 -1.07 -8.70 -0.64
CA ALA A 55 -0.11 -8.33 -1.68
C ALA A 55 0.82 -9.50 -2.06
N GLN A 56 1.34 -10.24 -1.08
CA GLN A 56 2.16 -11.43 -1.32
C GLN A 56 1.40 -12.52 -2.06
N ARG A 57 0.12 -12.76 -1.69
CA ARG A 57 -0.75 -13.70 -2.39
C ARG A 57 -0.93 -13.26 -3.85
N PHE A 58 -1.23 -11.99 -4.09
CA PHE A 58 -1.38 -11.44 -5.43
C PHE A 58 -0.13 -11.67 -6.29
N LEU A 59 1.07 -11.30 -5.78
CA LEU A 59 2.33 -11.47 -6.52
C LEU A 59 2.65 -12.93 -6.81
N ARG A 60 2.33 -13.84 -5.88
CA ARG A 60 2.50 -15.28 -6.10
C ARG A 60 1.57 -15.78 -7.21
N ASP A 61 0.30 -15.40 -7.17
CA ASP A 61 -0.70 -15.83 -8.15
C ASP A 61 -0.35 -15.27 -9.55
N GLN A 62 0.19 -14.05 -9.63
CA GLN A 62 0.67 -13.45 -10.88
C GLN A 62 1.87 -14.20 -11.49
N ARG A 63 2.79 -14.73 -10.68
CA ARG A 63 3.94 -15.52 -11.16
C ARG A 63 3.56 -16.92 -11.64
N ALA A 64 2.37 -17.41 -11.27
CA ALA A 64 1.86 -18.71 -11.66
C ALA A 64 0.99 -18.68 -12.93
N ALA A 65 0.68 -17.48 -13.42
CA ALA A 65 -0.09 -17.23 -14.65
C ALA A 65 0.86 -17.02 -15.84
#